data_AF-X0LBJ7-F1
#
_entry.id   AF-X0LBJ7-F1
#
_cell.length_a   1.000
_cell.length_b   1.000
_cell.length_c   1.000
_cell.angle_alpha   90.00
_cell.angle_beta   90.00
_cell.angle_gamma   90.00
#
_symmetry.space_group_name_H-M   'P 1'
#
loop_
_entity.id
_entity.type
_entity.pdbx_description
1 polymer ?
#
loop_
_entity_poly.entity_id
_entity_poly.type
_entity_poly.pdbx_seq_one_letter_code
_entity_poly.pdbx_strand_id
1 'polypeptide(L)'
;MVPSATSEIADFVPVAKWPTLQEMADGFREHLMPASNKLQGKYFEHTYDNGWKISHDFGADSVTWKILEGEGTGLTAPAKYEAFEVRPDVFFVDFFKPDYNEVVSLIVDTVTGQAIAGVSGFKDENGERRTFTSFINAVAFGGKPVEPFPSTDELIGKHVLYRYTPRDAYEHVYLNKGTMAWHCLSGTERGIADAEKCQMLKLRDNLYMLFWTETVMPVESIVVVDLEKMRSTGRFYCWDPKPKEAVHVRFGSYATLLAETSPLETLRKVSQNKF
;
A
#
# COMPACT_ATOMS: atom_id res chain seq x y z
N MET A 1 21.23 -1.27 16.88
CA MET A 1 22.41 -0.66 16.24
C MET A 1 21.88 0.49 15.40
N VAL A 2 22.24 1.74 15.69
CA VAL A 2 21.82 2.89 14.85
C VAL A 2 22.43 2.66 13.46
N PRO A 3 21.69 2.85 12.34
CA PRO A 3 22.30 2.73 11.03
C PRO A 3 23.54 3.61 11.02
N SER A 4 24.69 3.04 10.65
CA SER A 4 25.87 3.84 10.32
C SER A 4 25.43 4.76 9.20
N ALA A 5 25.22 6.04 9.49
CA ALA A 5 24.95 7.05 8.49
C ALA A 5 26.19 7.13 7.59
N THR A 6 26.22 6.30 6.54
CA THR A 6 27.29 6.36 5.56
C THR A 6 27.06 7.61 4.74
N SER A 7 27.95 8.59 4.87
CA SER A 7 27.94 9.80 4.04
C SER A 7 28.37 9.53 2.58
N GLU A 8 28.73 8.29 2.25
CA GLU A 8 29.09 7.88 0.89
C GLU A 8 27.84 7.81 0.03
N ILE A 9 27.88 8.53 -1.09
CA ILE A 9 26.85 8.48 -2.13
C ILE A 9 27.08 7.17 -2.91
N ALA A 10 26.03 6.36 -3.08
CA ALA A 10 26.13 5.11 -3.83
C ALA A 10 26.30 5.38 -5.35
N ASP A 11 27.07 4.52 -6.02
CA ASP A 11 27.11 4.47 -7.48
C ASP A 11 25.81 3.87 -8.05
N PHE A 12 25.56 4.08 -9.34
CA PHE A 12 24.45 3.46 -10.05
C PHE A 12 24.48 1.92 -9.95
N VAL A 13 23.36 1.31 -9.59
CA VAL A 13 23.18 -0.15 -9.47
C VAL A 13 22.41 -0.69 -10.68
N PRO A 14 23.05 -1.41 -11.61
CA PRO A 14 22.36 -2.01 -12.75
C PRO A 14 21.31 -3.04 -12.29
N VAL A 15 20.17 -3.11 -12.98
CA VAL A 15 19.06 -4.06 -12.72
C VAL A 15 19.54 -5.50 -12.53
N ALA A 16 20.53 -5.95 -13.30
CA ALA A 16 21.09 -7.29 -13.20
C ALA A 16 21.74 -7.62 -11.83
N LYS A 17 22.01 -6.60 -11.00
CA LYS A 17 22.57 -6.71 -9.65
C LYS A 17 21.54 -6.46 -8.54
N TRP A 18 20.28 -6.22 -8.87
CA TRP A 18 19.25 -6.02 -7.85
C TRP A 18 19.06 -7.32 -7.05
N PRO A 19 18.85 -7.24 -5.73
CA PRO A 19 18.69 -8.40 -4.87
C PRO A 19 17.36 -9.12 -5.13
N THR A 20 17.16 -10.26 -4.47
CA THR A 20 15.86 -10.93 -4.47
C THR A 20 14.86 -10.15 -3.61
N LEU A 21 13.56 -10.30 -3.92
CA LEU A 21 12.51 -9.62 -3.16
C LEU A 21 12.35 -10.24 -1.76
N GLN A 22 12.72 -11.50 -1.60
CA GLN A 22 12.81 -12.13 -0.29
C GLN A 22 13.89 -11.50 0.59
N GLU A 23 15.08 -11.22 0.05
CA GLU A 23 16.15 -10.51 0.77
C GLU A 23 15.79 -9.05 1.07
N MET A 24 15.04 -8.40 0.19
CA MET A 24 14.49 -7.07 0.43
C MET A 24 13.50 -7.09 1.60
N ALA A 25 12.55 -8.03 1.61
CA ALA A 25 11.47 -8.04 2.59
C ALA A 25 11.87 -8.48 4.02
N ASP A 26 13.11 -8.93 4.22
CA ASP A 26 13.58 -9.43 5.52
C ASP A 26 13.55 -8.33 6.60
N GLY A 27 12.94 -8.64 7.74
CA GLY A 27 12.85 -7.72 8.87
C GLY A 27 11.85 -6.56 8.74
N PHE A 28 11.16 -6.38 7.61
CA PHE A 28 10.25 -5.24 7.38
C PHE A 28 9.02 -5.18 8.32
N ARG A 29 8.78 -6.24 9.11
CA ARG A 29 7.80 -6.24 10.19
C ARG A 29 8.24 -5.49 11.45
N GLU A 30 9.51 -5.11 11.59
CA GLU A 30 10.08 -4.56 12.84
C GLU A 30 9.34 -3.31 13.34
N HIS A 31 9.00 -2.37 12.44
CA HIS A 31 8.23 -1.18 12.76
C HIS A 31 6.74 -1.29 12.41
N LEU A 32 6.24 -2.49 12.12
CA LEU A 32 4.81 -2.75 11.95
C LEU A 32 4.08 -2.48 13.27
N MET A 33 2.97 -1.76 13.21
CA MET A 33 2.16 -1.52 14.40
C MET A 33 1.51 -2.81 14.91
N PRO A 34 1.17 -2.90 16.22
CA PRO A 34 0.47 -4.06 16.75
C PRO A 34 -0.83 -4.34 15.99
N ALA A 35 -1.13 -5.61 15.75
CA ALA A 35 -2.42 -6.01 15.21
C ALA A 35 -3.55 -5.60 16.18
N SER A 36 -4.66 -5.13 15.62
CA SER A 36 -5.85 -4.74 16.36
C SER A 36 -6.88 -5.86 16.34
N ASN A 37 -7.42 -6.17 17.52
CA ASN A 37 -8.53 -7.11 17.69
C ASN A 37 -9.90 -6.42 17.69
N LYS A 38 -9.97 -5.10 17.47
CA LYS A 38 -11.22 -4.33 17.55
C LYS A 38 -12.26 -4.70 16.49
N LEU A 39 -11.83 -5.40 15.44
CA LEU A 39 -12.75 -5.96 14.44
C LEU A 39 -13.39 -7.28 14.89
N GLN A 40 -12.90 -7.94 15.94
CA GLN A 40 -13.49 -9.19 16.42
C GLN A 40 -14.98 -9.01 16.78
N GLY A 41 -15.82 -9.90 16.26
CA GLY A 41 -17.27 -9.88 16.40
C GLY A 41 -17.97 -8.82 15.54
N LYS A 42 -17.25 -8.13 14.66
CA LYS A 42 -17.85 -7.18 13.71
C LYS A 42 -18.26 -7.89 12.42
N TYR A 43 -19.42 -7.49 11.91
CA TYR A 43 -19.93 -7.90 10.62
C TYR A 43 -20.06 -6.67 9.73
N PHE A 44 -19.39 -6.69 8.59
CA PHE A 44 -19.44 -5.61 7.61
C PHE A 44 -20.07 -6.10 6.32
N GLU A 45 -21.02 -5.34 5.79
CA GLU A 45 -21.64 -5.59 4.49
C GLU A 45 -21.42 -4.36 3.61
N HIS A 46 -20.60 -4.52 2.57
CA HIS A 46 -20.34 -3.46 1.59
C HIS A 46 -20.91 -3.86 0.23
N THR A 47 -21.53 -2.90 -0.45
CA THR A 47 -21.78 -2.97 -1.90
C THR A 47 -20.71 -2.14 -2.59
N TYR A 48 -20.11 -2.69 -3.64
CA TYR A 48 -19.01 -2.10 -4.38
C TYR A 48 -19.45 -1.54 -5.74
N ASP A 49 -18.65 -0.63 -6.30
CA ASP A 49 -18.85 0.03 -7.60
C ASP A 49 -18.95 -0.93 -8.79
N ASN A 50 -18.39 -2.14 -8.68
CA ASN A 50 -18.56 -3.22 -9.66
C ASN A 50 -19.89 -3.99 -9.53
N GLY A 51 -20.79 -3.57 -8.63
CA GLY A 51 -22.09 -4.19 -8.36
C GLY A 51 -22.04 -5.40 -7.43
N TRP A 52 -20.87 -5.77 -6.90
CA TRP A 52 -20.78 -6.87 -5.94
C TRP A 52 -21.22 -6.42 -4.55
N LYS A 53 -21.82 -7.34 -3.82
CA LYS A 53 -22.13 -7.18 -2.41
C LYS A 53 -21.38 -8.24 -1.63
N ILE A 54 -20.52 -7.83 -0.71
CA ILE A 54 -19.65 -8.76 0.03
C ILE A 54 -19.79 -8.49 1.52
N SER A 55 -19.97 -9.57 2.28
CA SER A 55 -19.87 -9.51 3.73
C SER A 55 -18.51 -9.99 4.22
N HIS A 56 -18.02 -9.36 5.28
CA HIS A 56 -16.86 -9.78 6.06
C HIS A 56 -17.29 -9.96 7.52
N ASP A 57 -17.28 -11.20 8.01
CA ASP A 57 -17.56 -11.55 9.41
C ASP A 57 -16.24 -11.84 10.14
N PHE A 58 -15.84 -10.93 11.02
CA PHE A 58 -14.54 -10.95 11.69
C PHE A 58 -14.62 -11.74 12.99
N GLY A 59 -13.99 -12.92 13.01
CA GLY A 59 -13.69 -13.67 14.22
C GLY A 59 -12.42 -13.18 14.92
N ALA A 60 -11.94 -13.96 15.88
CA ALA A 60 -10.71 -13.66 16.62
C ALA A 60 -9.47 -13.67 15.71
N ASP A 61 -9.30 -14.74 14.92
CA ASP A 61 -8.10 -14.96 14.08
C ASP A 61 -8.42 -15.12 12.59
N SER A 62 -9.72 -15.12 12.23
CA SER A 62 -10.17 -15.35 10.87
C SER A 62 -11.31 -14.41 10.48
N VAL A 63 -11.32 -13.96 9.24
CA VAL A 63 -12.44 -13.29 8.60
C VAL A 63 -13.14 -14.29 7.67
N THR A 64 -14.44 -14.44 7.80
CA THR A 64 -15.24 -15.17 6.82
C THR A 64 -15.79 -14.17 5.82
N TRP A 65 -15.29 -14.23 4.59
CA TRP A 65 -15.84 -13.44 3.50
C TRP A 65 -16.96 -14.23 2.81
N LYS A 66 -17.96 -13.52 2.28
CA LYS A 66 -19.02 -14.12 1.47
C LYS A 66 -19.50 -13.14 0.41
N ILE A 67 -19.61 -13.62 -0.82
CA ILE A 67 -20.23 -12.88 -1.91
C ILE A 67 -21.75 -13.07 -1.79
N LEU A 68 -22.46 -12.00 -1.44
CA LEU A 68 -23.91 -11.96 -1.28
C LEU A 68 -24.63 -11.68 -2.60
N GLU A 69 -24.05 -10.81 -3.44
CA GLU A 69 -24.55 -10.47 -4.78
C GLU A 69 -23.33 -10.23 -5.70
N GLY A 70 -23.49 -10.50 -7.01
CA GLY A 70 -22.42 -10.38 -8.01
C GLY A 70 -21.92 -11.73 -8.54
N GLU A 71 -20.80 -11.70 -9.25
CA GLU A 71 -20.16 -12.92 -9.75
C GLU A 71 -19.65 -13.75 -8.57
N GLY A 72 -19.93 -15.06 -8.58
CA GLY A 72 -19.57 -15.93 -7.45
C GLY A 72 -20.50 -15.82 -6.24
N THR A 73 -21.72 -15.30 -6.41
CA THR A 73 -22.75 -15.29 -5.36
C THR A 73 -22.86 -16.64 -4.64
N GLY A 74 -22.83 -16.62 -3.31
CA GLY A 74 -22.86 -17.80 -2.44
C GLY A 74 -21.48 -18.32 -2.07
N LEU A 75 -20.41 -17.95 -2.79
CA LEU A 75 -19.04 -18.30 -2.40
C LEU A 75 -18.69 -17.69 -1.05
N THR A 76 -18.08 -18.50 -0.21
CA THR A 76 -17.67 -18.12 1.14
C THR A 76 -16.51 -18.98 1.60
N ALA A 77 -15.57 -18.38 2.30
CA ALA A 77 -14.51 -19.10 2.99
C ALA A 77 -13.97 -18.29 4.16
N PRO A 78 -13.45 -18.95 5.21
CA PRO A 78 -12.63 -18.29 6.21
C PRO A 78 -11.23 -18.02 5.66
N ALA A 79 -10.62 -16.91 6.07
CA ALA A 79 -9.22 -16.59 5.83
C ALA A 79 -8.59 -16.03 7.11
N LYS A 80 -7.35 -16.41 7.41
CA LYS A 80 -6.58 -15.75 8.47
C LYS A 80 -6.30 -14.31 8.05
N TYR A 81 -6.53 -13.36 8.94
CA TYR A 81 -6.30 -11.94 8.68
C TYR A 81 -5.40 -11.33 9.74
N GLU A 82 -4.73 -10.24 9.37
CA GLU A 82 -4.25 -9.25 10.33
C GLU A 82 -4.96 -7.94 10.05
N ALA A 83 -5.37 -7.23 11.10
CA ALA A 83 -5.95 -5.90 11.00
C ALA A 83 -5.11 -4.91 11.79
N PHE A 84 -4.96 -3.70 11.28
CA PHE A 84 -4.18 -2.64 11.88
C PHE A 84 -5.05 -1.39 11.95
N GLU A 85 -5.32 -0.93 13.17
CA GLU A 85 -6.05 0.32 13.38
C GLU A 85 -5.09 1.50 13.15
N VAL A 86 -4.94 1.87 11.88
CA VAL A 86 -4.01 2.91 11.42
C VAL A 86 -4.38 4.28 11.99
N ARG A 87 -5.66 4.50 12.24
CA ARG A 87 -6.25 5.61 13.02
C ARG A 87 -7.47 5.07 13.78
N PRO A 88 -7.93 5.75 14.85
CA PRO A 88 -9.20 5.39 15.48
C PRO A 88 -10.30 5.19 14.44
N ASP A 89 -10.87 3.98 14.43
CA ASP A 89 -11.95 3.55 13.54
C ASP A 89 -11.57 3.43 12.05
N VAL A 90 -10.29 3.55 11.67
CA VAL A 90 -9.78 3.28 10.32
C VAL A 90 -8.85 2.08 10.38
N PHE A 91 -9.16 1.05 9.61
CA PHE A 91 -8.43 -0.20 9.63
C PHE A 91 -7.83 -0.51 8.26
N PHE A 92 -6.56 -0.90 8.25
CA PHE A 92 -5.96 -1.66 7.15
C PHE A 92 -6.04 -3.14 7.53
N VAL A 93 -6.78 -3.92 6.76
CA VAL A 93 -6.98 -5.36 6.94
C VAL A 93 -6.32 -6.06 5.77
N ASP A 94 -5.61 -7.16 6.03
CA ASP A 94 -4.94 -7.92 4.99
C ASP A 94 -5.05 -9.43 5.24
N PHE A 95 -5.47 -10.18 4.23
CA PHE A 95 -5.64 -11.63 4.30
C PHE A 95 -5.40 -12.31 2.96
N PHE A 96 -5.05 -13.59 3.01
CA PHE A 96 -4.81 -14.42 1.82
C PHE A 96 -5.96 -15.42 1.63
N LYS A 97 -6.45 -15.52 0.39
CA LYS A 97 -7.46 -16.50 -0.04
C LYS A 97 -6.74 -17.67 -0.75
N PRO A 98 -6.40 -18.76 -0.04
CA PRO A 98 -5.56 -19.82 -0.59
C PRO A 98 -6.17 -20.51 -1.81
N ASP A 99 -7.48 -20.75 -1.81
CA ASP A 99 -8.17 -21.43 -2.91
C ASP A 99 -8.17 -20.62 -4.22
N TYR A 100 -7.88 -19.31 -4.13
CA TYR A 100 -7.86 -18.39 -5.27
C TYR A 100 -6.44 -17.87 -5.56
N ASN A 101 -5.48 -18.14 -4.66
CA ASN A 101 -4.14 -17.56 -4.69
C ASN A 101 -4.15 -16.02 -4.78
N GLU A 102 -5.06 -15.40 -4.02
CA GLU A 102 -5.29 -13.95 -4.00
C GLU A 102 -4.97 -13.36 -2.62
N VAL A 103 -4.32 -12.19 -2.59
CA VAL A 103 -4.22 -11.36 -1.39
C VAL A 103 -5.30 -10.28 -1.46
N VAL A 104 -6.06 -10.14 -0.38
CA VAL A 104 -7.06 -9.08 -0.23
C VAL A 104 -6.57 -8.12 0.82
N SER A 105 -6.42 -6.85 0.43
CA SER A 105 -6.18 -5.75 1.35
C SER A 105 -7.40 -4.84 1.36
N LEU A 106 -7.99 -4.61 2.53
CA LEU A 106 -9.17 -3.78 2.74
C LEU A 106 -8.79 -2.59 3.62
N ILE A 107 -9.06 -1.38 3.16
CA ILE A 107 -9.04 -0.19 4.01
C ILE A 107 -10.47 0.19 4.30
N VAL A 108 -10.85 0.26 5.58
CA VAL A 108 -12.22 0.58 6.01
C VAL A 108 -12.20 1.67 7.07
N ASP A 109 -13.04 2.70 6.87
CA ASP A 109 -13.40 3.67 7.89
C ASP A 109 -14.78 3.28 8.46
N THR A 110 -14.81 2.79 9.69
CA THR A 110 -16.04 2.26 10.29
C THR A 110 -17.00 3.36 10.77
N VAL A 111 -16.57 4.62 10.79
CA VAL A 111 -17.44 5.77 11.11
C VAL A 111 -18.23 6.20 9.88
N THR A 112 -17.54 6.33 8.74
CA THR A 112 -18.17 6.78 7.49
C THR A 112 -18.78 5.64 6.68
N GLY A 113 -18.32 4.39 6.91
CA GLY A 113 -18.64 3.23 6.09
C GLY A 113 -17.85 3.18 4.78
N GLN A 114 -16.90 4.09 4.57
CA GLN A 114 -16.06 4.08 3.37
C GLN A 114 -15.12 2.89 3.40
N ALA A 115 -14.99 2.22 2.27
CA ALA A 115 -14.04 1.15 2.12
C ALA A 115 -13.51 1.05 0.69
N ILE A 116 -12.28 0.56 0.57
CA ILE A 116 -11.68 0.14 -0.70
C ILE A 116 -11.03 -1.23 -0.50
N ALA A 117 -11.28 -2.15 -1.43
CA ALA A 117 -10.64 -3.46 -1.45
C ALA A 117 -9.71 -3.55 -2.66
N GLY A 118 -8.46 -3.91 -2.41
CA GLY A 118 -7.50 -4.35 -3.42
C GLY A 118 -7.43 -5.86 -3.43
N VAL A 119 -7.78 -6.49 -4.55
CA VAL A 119 -7.63 -7.93 -4.79
C VAL A 119 -6.43 -8.13 -5.68
N SER A 120 -5.39 -8.75 -5.13
CA SER A 120 -4.12 -8.95 -5.80
C SER A 120 -3.85 -10.39 -6.13
N GLY A 121 -3.24 -10.63 -7.28
CA GLY A 121 -2.86 -11.94 -7.76
C GLY A 121 -1.64 -11.86 -8.68
N PHE A 122 -1.44 -12.91 -9.45
CA PHE A 122 -0.39 -12.96 -10.45
C PHE A 122 -0.97 -13.20 -11.84
N LYS A 123 -0.43 -12.51 -12.84
CA LYS A 123 -0.74 -12.69 -14.26
C LYS A 123 0.54 -12.86 -15.04
N ASP A 124 0.48 -13.57 -16.15
CA ASP A 124 1.59 -13.62 -17.10
C ASP A 124 1.38 -12.48 -18.13
N GLU A 125 2.39 -11.63 -18.30
CA GLU A 125 2.36 -10.45 -19.17
C GLU A 125 3.71 -10.33 -19.87
N ASN A 126 3.70 -10.27 -21.20
CA ASN A 126 4.91 -10.15 -22.03
C ASN A 126 5.98 -11.23 -21.76
N GLY A 127 5.56 -12.44 -21.35
CA GLY A 127 6.48 -13.55 -21.04
C GLY A 127 7.04 -13.52 -19.61
N GLU A 128 6.61 -12.58 -18.78
CA GLU A 128 6.98 -12.47 -17.37
C GLU A 128 5.76 -12.66 -16.48
N ARG A 129 5.95 -13.34 -15.34
CA ARG A 129 4.91 -13.41 -14.32
C ARG A 129 4.98 -12.17 -13.44
N ARG A 130 3.87 -11.42 -13.36
CA ARG A 130 3.79 -10.15 -12.65
C ARG A 130 2.65 -10.12 -11.65
N THR A 131 2.84 -9.34 -10.59
CA THR A 131 1.77 -9.01 -9.66
C THR A 131 0.79 -8.06 -10.32
N PHE A 132 -0.50 -8.19 -9.97
CA PHE A 132 -1.52 -7.20 -10.31
C PHE A 132 -2.44 -6.97 -9.12
N THR A 133 -3.09 -5.81 -9.07
CA THR A 133 -4.10 -5.45 -8.09
C THR A 133 -5.29 -4.81 -8.79
N SER A 134 -6.47 -5.36 -8.55
CA SER A 134 -7.74 -4.77 -8.96
C SER A 134 -8.38 -4.10 -7.75
N PHE A 135 -8.76 -2.83 -7.90
CA PHE A 135 -9.46 -2.08 -6.86
C PHE A 135 -10.96 -2.03 -7.12
N ILE A 136 -11.73 -2.19 -6.04
CA ILE A 136 -13.18 -1.95 -6.01
C ILE A 136 -13.50 -1.06 -4.81
N ASN A 137 -14.36 -0.06 -5.01
CA ASN A 137 -14.71 0.92 -3.99
C ASN A 137 -16.10 0.65 -3.44
N ALA A 138 -16.27 0.76 -2.12
CA ALA A 138 -17.59 0.68 -1.52
C ALA A 138 -18.42 1.90 -1.92
N VAL A 139 -19.64 1.62 -2.39
CA VAL A 139 -20.68 2.61 -2.72
C VAL A 139 -21.88 2.52 -1.75
N ALA A 140 -21.92 1.48 -0.91
CA ALA A 140 -22.84 1.39 0.22
C ALA A 140 -22.26 0.55 1.37
N PHE A 141 -22.66 0.87 2.60
CA PHE A 141 -22.34 0.12 3.81
C PHE A 141 -23.60 -0.14 4.64
N GLY A 142 -23.91 -1.41 4.91
CA GLY A 142 -25.14 -1.80 5.61
C GLY A 142 -26.42 -1.31 4.91
N GLY A 143 -26.41 -1.29 3.57
CA GLY A 143 -27.51 -0.80 2.73
C GLY A 143 -27.66 0.71 2.62
N LYS A 144 -26.77 1.51 3.24
CA LYS A 144 -26.77 2.97 3.13
C LYS A 144 -25.71 3.43 2.12
N PRO A 145 -26.02 4.38 1.22
CA PRO A 145 -25.03 4.93 0.28
C PRO A 145 -23.82 5.52 1.00
N VAL A 146 -22.64 5.32 0.40
CA VAL A 146 -21.36 5.86 0.86
C VAL A 146 -20.57 6.30 -0.36
N GLU A 147 -19.90 7.45 -0.28
CA GLU A 147 -19.02 7.91 -1.35
C GLU A 147 -17.64 7.21 -1.27
N PRO A 148 -17.04 6.78 -2.39
CA PRO A 148 -15.68 6.27 -2.40
C PRO A 148 -14.65 7.24 -1.80
N PHE A 149 -13.51 6.71 -1.33
CA PHE A 149 -12.39 7.57 -0.95
C PHE A 149 -11.94 8.40 -2.16
N PRO A 150 -11.84 9.74 -2.05
CA PRO A 150 -11.51 10.58 -3.19
C PRO A 150 -10.02 10.50 -3.52
N SER A 151 -9.69 10.61 -4.81
CA SER A 151 -8.32 10.85 -5.26
C SER A 151 -7.77 12.17 -4.68
N THR A 152 -6.47 12.22 -4.44
CA THR A 152 -5.82 13.39 -3.83
C THR A 152 -4.51 13.77 -4.51
N ASP A 153 -4.15 15.05 -4.40
CA ASP A 153 -2.84 15.59 -4.74
C ASP A 153 -2.05 16.07 -3.51
N GLU A 154 -2.55 15.84 -2.29
CA GLU A 154 -1.95 16.37 -1.06
C GLU A 154 -0.55 15.80 -0.77
N LEU A 155 -0.18 14.65 -1.34
CA LEU A 155 1.17 14.10 -1.25
C LEU A 155 2.14 14.74 -2.25
N ILE A 156 1.66 15.31 -3.37
CA ILE A 156 2.49 15.79 -4.47
C ILE A 156 3.44 16.89 -3.98
N GLY A 157 4.70 16.78 -4.36
CA GLY A 157 5.76 17.71 -3.97
C GLY A 157 6.42 17.39 -2.63
N LYS A 158 5.86 16.48 -1.83
CA LYS A 158 6.49 16.01 -0.59
C LYS A 158 7.62 15.01 -0.89
N HIS A 159 8.69 15.14 -0.12
CA HIS A 159 9.84 14.23 -0.08
C HIS A 159 9.90 13.62 1.31
N VAL A 160 9.66 12.31 1.42
CA VAL A 160 9.44 11.62 2.70
C VAL A 160 10.43 10.48 2.85
N LEU A 161 11.16 10.46 3.95
CA LEU A 161 11.99 9.35 4.40
C LEU A 161 11.16 8.35 5.19
N TYR A 162 11.18 7.08 4.79
CA TYR A 162 10.58 5.94 5.46
C TYR A 162 11.67 5.02 6.01
N ARG A 163 11.65 4.76 7.32
CA ARG A 163 12.57 3.83 8.00
C ARG A 163 11.82 2.58 8.42
N TYR A 164 12.02 1.47 7.71
CA TYR A 164 11.34 0.20 7.93
C TYR A 164 11.99 -0.61 9.04
N THR A 165 13.32 -0.54 9.15
CA THR A 165 14.12 -1.14 10.22
C THR A 165 15.24 -0.16 10.62
N PRO A 166 16.08 -0.46 11.62
CA PRO A 166 17.31 0.28 11.88
C PRO A 166 18.34 0.19 10.74
N ARG A 167 18.17 -0.68 9.74
CA ARG A 167 19.08 -0.83 8.59
C ARG A 167 18.46 -0.34 7.28
N ASP A 168 17.15 -0.47 7.13
CA ASP A 168 16.44 -0.33 5.86
C ASP A 168 15.65 0.98 5.83
N ALA A 169 16.05 1.89 4.93
CA ALA A 169 15.49 3.23 4.79
C ALA A 169 15.39 3.64 3.33
N TYR A 170 14.23 4.16 2.95
CA TYR A 170 13.88 4.59 1.61
C TYR A 170 13.34 6.01 1.65
N GLU A 171 13.57 6.77 0.59
CA GLU A 171 12.89 8.06 0.40
C GLU A 171 11.93 7.97 -0.77
N HIS A 172 10.77 8.60 -0.64
CA HIS A 172 9.79 8.75 -1.71
C HIS A 172 9.66 10.23 -2.06
N VAL A 173 9.57 10.53 -3.35
CA VAL A 173 9.23 11.84 -3.90
C VAL A 173 7.98 11.70 -4.75
N TYR A 174 6.90 12.40 -4.37
CA TYR A 174 5.62 12.32 -5.07
C TYR A 174 5.57 13.35 -6.19
N LEU A 175 5.68 12.91 -7.44
CA LEU A 175 5.91 13.80 -8.58
C LEU A 175 4.61 14.37 -9.15
N ASN A 176 3.60 13.52 -9.34
CA ASN A 176 2.30 13.89 -9.85
C ASN A 176 1.22 12.87 -9.40
N LYS A 177 -0.02 13.01 -9.90
CA LYS A 177 -1.16 12.17 -9.49
C LYS A 177 -1.00 10.66 -9.78
N GLY A 178 -0.10 10.29 -10.68
CA GLY A 178 0.10 8.92 -11.12
C GLY A 178 1.56 8.46 -11.16
N THR A 179 2.50 9.26 -10.62
CA THR A 179 3.92 8.91 -10.59
C THR A 179 4.58 9.33 -9.29
N MET A 180 5.34 8.42 -8.70
CA MET A 180 6.24 8.70 -7.59
C MET A 180 7.63 8.15 -7.90
N ALA A 181 8.68 8.72 -7.32
CA ALA A 181 10.03 8.16 -7.35
C ALA A 181 10.41 7.64 -5.96
N TRP A 182 11.08 6.49 -5.91
CA TRP A 182 11.64 5.94 -4.67
C TRP A 182 13.16 5.76 -4.81
N HIS A 183 13.86 5.78 -3.69
CA HIS A 183 15.30 5.52 -3.61
C HIS A 183 15.64 4.87 -2.27
N CYS A 184 16.34 3.74 -2.30
CA CYS A 184 16.84 3.06 -1.12
C CYS A 184 18.14 3.71 -0.63
N LEU A 185 18.09 4.41 0.49
CA LEU A 185 19.22 5.11 1.10
C LEU A 185 20.12 4.17 1.91
N SER A 186 19.52 3.15 2.52
CA SER A 186 20.22 2.10 3.26
C SER A 186 19.40 0.82 3.27
N GLY A 187 20.06 -0.33 3.31
CA GLY A 187 19.41 -1.63 3.29
C GLY A 187 19.94 -2.53 2.18
N THR A 188 19.24 -3.65 1.96
CA THR A 188 19.58 -4.63 0.92
C THR A 188 19.63 -3.99 -0.47
N GLU A 189 18.77 -3.01 -0.74
CA GLU A 189 18.66 -2.34 -2.04
C GLU A 189 19.44 -1.01 -2.13
N ARG A 190 20.38 -0.75 -1.22
CA ARG A 190 21.07 0.55 -1.14
C ARG A 190 21.58 1.06 -2.50
N GLY A 191 21.17 2.27 -2.86
CA GLY A 191 21.54 2.94 -4.12
C GLY A 191 20.63 2.63 -5.30
N ILE A 192 19.65 1.74 -5.13
CA ILE A 192 18.62 1.48 -6.14
C ILE A 192 17.51 2.53 -6.04
N ALA A 193 17.05 3.01 -7.18
CA ALA A 193 15.96 3.97 -7.30
C ALA A 193 15.20 3.74 -8.62
N ASP A 194 13.91 4.08 -8.64
CA ASP A 194 13.10 4.12 -9.86
C ASP A 194 11.89 5.06 -9.71
N ALA A 195 11.16 5.30 -10.80
CA ALA A 195 9.92 6.04 -10.84
C ALA A 195 8.75 5.16 -11.29
N GLU A 196 7.71 5.10 -10.45
CA GLU A 196 6.65 4.11 -10.56
C GLU A 196 5.27 4.71 -10.75
N LYS A 197 4.42 3.94 -11.43
CA LYS A 197 2.99 4.25 -11.49
C LYS A 197 2.39 4.10 -10.09
N CYS A 198 1.65 5.10 -9.66
CA CYS A 198 1.00 5.08 -8.35
C CYS A 198 -0.46 5.57 -8.39
N GLN A 199 -1.16 5.34 -7.29
CA GLN A 199 -2.48 5.88 -7.00
C GLN A 199 -2.51 6.39 -5.56
N MET A 200 -3.14 7.56 -5.36
CA MET A 200 -3.23 8.22 -4.06
C MET A 200 -4.69 8.54 -3.75
N LEU A 201 -5.19 8.05 -2.62
CA LEU A 201 -6.53 8.37 -2.12
C LEU A 201 -6.43 9.04 -0.75
N LYS A 202 -7.32 10.01 -0.49
CA LYS A 202 -7.47 10.61 0.83
C LYS A 202 -8.42 9.76 1.67
N LEU A 203 -7.91 9.23 2.78
CA LEU A 203 -8.70 8.44 3.73
C LEU A 203 -9.30 9.37 4.79
N ARG A 204 -8.46 10.23 5.37
CA ARG A 204 -8.82 11.33 6.28
C ARG A 204 -7.78 12.46 6.13
N ASP A 205 -7.91 13.53 6.89
CA ASP A 205 -6.89 14.58 6.93
C ASP A 205 -5.53 14.00 7.38
N ASN A 206 -4.48 14.29 6.60
CA ASN A 206 -3.14 13.74 6.78
C ASN A 206 -3.04 12.20 6.79
N LEU A 207 -4.07 11.50 6.28
CA LEU A 207 -4.11 10.04 6.19
C LEU A 207 -4.47 9.62 4.76
N TYR A 208 -3.58 8.88 4.13
CA TYR A 208 -3.65 8.59 2.70
C TYR A 208 -3.47 7.11 2.43
N MET A 209 -4.15 6.58 1.41
CA MET A 209 -3.73 5.36 0.77
C MET A 209 -2.77 5.71 -0.35
N LEU A 210 -1.62 5.05 -0.37
CA LEU A 210 -0.69 5.01 -1.48
C LEU A 210 -0.64 3.59 -2.03
N PHE A 211 -0.89 3.45 -3.32
CA PHE A 211 -0.60 2.23 -4.08
C PHE A 211 0.49 2.53 -5.11
N TRP A 212 1.41 1.59 -5.33
CA TRP A 212 2.29 1.61 -6.50
C TRP A 212 2.51 0.21 -7.05
N THR A 213 2.89 0.18 -8.32
CA THR A 213 3.25 -1.02 -9.07
C THR A 213 4.58 -0.78 -9.75
N GLU A 214 5.55 -1.67 -9.48
CA GLU A 214 6.90 -1.51 -9.97
C GLU A 214 7.06 -1.96 -11.42
N THR A 215 7.80 -1.16 -12.18
CA THR A 215 8.01 -1.37 -13.61
C THR A 215 9.07 -2.42 -13.83
N VAL A 216 10.17 -2.38 -13.07
CA VAL A 216 11.27 -3.33 -13.20
C VAL A 216 10.95 -4.65 -12.50
N MET A 217 10.74 -4.63 -11.19
CA MET A 217 10.43 -5.84 -10.40
C MET A 217 8.92 -6.05 -10.28
N PRO A 218 8.42 -7.29 -10.13
CA PRO A 218 6.98 -7.54 -10.04
C PRO A 218 6.46 -7.31 -8.61
N VAL A 219 6.59 -6.08 -8.13
CA VAL A 219 6.19 -5.64 -6.78
C VAL A 219 4.95 -4.77 -6.88
N GLU A 220 3.98 -5.04 -6.03
CA GLU A 220 2.89 -4.11 -5.77
C GLU A 220 2.67 -3.93 -4.28
N SER A 221 2.41 -2.69 -3.89
CA SER A 221 2.21 -2.33 -2.49
C SER A 221 1.00 -1.45 -2.30
N ILE A 222 0.25 -1.74 -1.23
CA ILE A 222 -0.82 -0.88 -0.71
C ILE A 222 -0.38 -0.47 0.69
N VAL A 223 -0.33 0.84 0.92
CA VAL A 223 0.18 1.43 2.15
C VAL A 223 -0.73 2.55 2.62
N VAL A 224 -1.04 2.56 3.90
CA VAL A 224 -1.60 3.72 4.57
C VAL A 224 -0.45 4.60 5.08
N VAL A 225 -0.39 5.84 4.61
CA VAL A 225 0.56 6.86 5.01
C VAL A 225 -0.14 7.85 5.94
N ASP A 226 0.33 7.95 7.18
CA ASP A 226 -0.15 8.90 8.18
C ASP A 226 0.92 9.97 8.41
N LEU A 227 0.71 11.16 7.83
CA LEU A 227 1.63 12.29 7.94
C LEU A 227 1.44 13.11 9.22
N GLU A 228 0.37 12.89 10.00
CA GLU A 228 0.28 13.52 11.33
C GLU A 228 0.96 12.63 12.38
N LYS A 229 0.89 11.29 12.26
CA LYS A 229 1.64 10.38 13.14
C LYS A 229 3.04 10.05 12.64
N MET A 230 3.39 10.51 11.43
CA MET A 230 4.67 10.27 10.77
C MET A 230 5.01 8.77 10.72
N ARG A 231 4.08 7.97 10.20
CA ARG A 231 4.22 6.51 10.06
C ARG A 231 3.55 6.00 8.80
N SER A 232 3.91 4.80 8.39
CA SER A 232 3.15 4.04 7.40
C SER A 232 2.89 2.61 7.84
N THR A 233 1.84 1.99 7.31
CA THR A 233 1.49 0.58 7.52
C THR A 233 0.86 0.04 6.25
N GLY A 234 1.34 -1.11 5.79
CA GLY A 234 0.91 -1.68 4.53
C GLY A 234 1.46 -3.05 4.28
N ARG A 235 1.53 -3.43 3.01
CA ARG A 235 2.10 -4.72 2.59
C ARG A 235 2.81 -4.64 1.25
N PHE A 236 3.76 -5.55 1.05
CA PHE A 236 4.26 -5.95 -0.24
C PHE A 236 3.57 -7.25 -0.65
N TYR A 237 3.10 -7.29 -1.90
CA TYR A 237 2.81 -8.55 -2.55
C TYR A 237 3.59 -8.59 -3.86
N CYS A 238 4.43 -9.60 -4.01
CA CYS A 238 5.37 -9.65 -5.10
C CYS A 238 5.47 -11.05 -5.69
N TRP A 239 5.83 -11.10 -6.96
CA TRP A 239 6.39 -12.30 -7.56
C TRP A 239 7.91 -12.13 -7.61
N ASP A 240 8.64 -12.91 -6.82
CA ASP A 240 10.08 -12.93 -6.91
C ASP A 240 10.51 -13.78 -8.12
N PRO A 241 11.09 -13.21 -9.19
CA PRO A 241 11.50 -13.99 -10.36
C PRO A 241 12.64 -14.96 -10.05
N LYS A 242 13.34 -14.79 -8.92
CA LYS A 242 14.44 -15.63 -8.44
C LYS A 242 14.35 -15.71 -6.90
N PRO A 243 13.49 -16.59 -6.34
CA PRO A 243 13.46 -18.00 -6.72
C PRO A 243 12.23 -18.50 -7.51
N LYS A 244 11.35 -17.61 -8.01
CA LYS A 244 10.01 -17.95 -8.57
C LYS A 244 8.98 -18.27 -7.49
N GLU A 245 8.90 -17.39 -6.50
CA GLU A 245 8.00 -17.55 -5.36
C GLU A 245 7.22 -16.26 -5.08
N ALA A 246 6.05 -16.41 -4.47
CA ALA A 246 5.27 -15.29 -4.00
C ALA A 246 5.89 -14.74 -2.70
N VAL A 247 6.11 -13.44 -2.62
CA VAL A 247 6.52 -12.75 -1.40
C VAL A 247 5.33 -11.95 -0.91
N HIS A 248 4.82 -12.27 0.26
CA HIS A 248 3.75 -11.52 0.92
C HIS A 248 4.22 -11.08 2.31
N VAL A 249 4.52 -9.79 2.46
CA VAL A 249 4.98 -9.23 3.73
C VAL A 249 4.13 -8.03 4.12
N ARG A 250 3.70 -7.99 5.38
CA ARG A 250 3.13 -6.80 6.00
C ARG A 250 4.26 -6.01 6.63
N PHE A 251 4.19 -4.69 6.59
CA PHE A 251 5.25 -3.84 7.09
C PHE A 251 4.72 -2.55 7.69
N GLY A 252 5.56 -1.91 8.49
CA GLY A 252 5.36 -0.53 8.90
C GLY A 252 6.68 0.24 8.91
N SER A 253 6.57 1.56 8.94
CA SER A 253 7.75 2.42 9.00
C SER A 253 7.50 3.65 9.85
N TYR A 254 8.59 4.31 10.25
CA TYR A 254 8.57 5.69 10.68
C TYR A 254 8.85 6.60 9.50
N ALA A 255 7.98 7.60 9.30
CA ALA A 255 8.12 8.61 8.26
C ALA A 255 8.85 9.85 8.79
N THR A 256 9.47 10.63 7.90
CA THR A 256 10.04 11.94 8.20
C THR A 256 9.94 12.79 6.93
N LEU A 257 9.27 13.94 7.01
CA LEU A 257 9.19 14.87 5.89
C LEU A 257 10.54 15.56 5.77
N LEU A 258 11.22 15.34 4.63
CA LEU A 258 12.52 15.92 4.34
C LEU A 258 12.38 17.30 3.69
N ALA A 259 11.45 17.41 2.74
CA ALA A 259 11.18 18.64 2.01
C ALA A 259 9.76 18.64 1.46
N GLU A 260 9.28 19.84 1.12
CA GLU A 260 8.06 20.05 0.36
C GLU A 260 8.34 21.08 -0.74
N THR A 261 7.96 20.75 -1.95
CA THR A 261 8.20 21.55 -3.14
C THR A 261 6.89 21.85 -3.86
N SER A 262 6.82 22.99 -4.56
CA SER A 262 5.66 23.35 -5.37
C SER A 262 6.09 23.68 -6.81
N PRO A 263 6.55 22.69 -7.61
CA PRO A 263 7.14 22.96 -8.92
C PRO A 263 6.25 23.75 -9.87
N LEU A 264 4.93 23.46 -9.88
CA LEU A 264 3.97 24.17 -10.74
C LEU A 264 3.75 25.62 -10.30
N GLU A 265 3.78 25.90 -9.00
CA GLU A 265 3.69 27.27 -8.50
C GLU A 265 4.96 28.05 -8.85
N THR A 266 6.13 27.45 -8.64
CA THR A 266 7.41 28.02 -9.04
C THR A 266 7.43 28.31 -10.55
N LEU A 267 6.99 27.36 -11.38
CA LEU A 267 6.89 27.53 -12.83
C LEU A 267 5.99 28.72 -13.20
N ARG A 268 4.82 28.85 -12.56
CA ARG A 268 3.90 29.99 -12.78
C ARG A 268 4.57 31.32 -12.44
N LYS A 269 5.25 31.41 -11.28
CA LYS A 269 5.94 32.63 -10.84
C LYS A 269 7.02 33.06 -11.82
N VAL A 270 7.91 32.14 -12.22
CA VAL A 270 9.00 32.48 -13.15
C VAL A 270 8.53 32.75 -14.57
N SER A 271 7.39 32.17 -14.99
CA SER A 271 6.81 32.43 -16.31
C SER A 271 6.10 33.79 -16.40
N GLN A 272 5.63 34.33 -15.28
CA GLN A 272 4.98 35.65 -15.21
C GLN A 272 5.98 36.81 -15.17
N ASN A 273 7.17 36.56 -14.62
CA ASN A 273 8.28 37.49 -14.69
C ASN A 273 8.91 37.40 -16.09
N LYS A 274 8.35 38.14 -17.05
CA LYS A 274 9.01 38.38 -18.34
C LYS A 274 10.42 38.94 -18.06
N PHE A 275 11.44 38.27 -18.58
CA PHE A 275 12.72 38.90 -18.83
C PHE A 275 12.55 40.08 -19.80
#